data_AF-A0A950BUQ2-F1
#
_entry.id   AF-A0A950BUQ2-F1
#
_cell.length_a   1.000
_cell.length_b   1.000
_cell.length_c   1.000
_cell.angle_alpha   90.00
_cell.angle_beta   90.00
_cell.angle_gamma   90.00
#
_symmetry.space_group_name_H-M   'P 1'
#
loop_
_entity.id
_entity.type
_entity.pdbx_description
1 polymer ?
#
loop_
_entity_poly.entity_id
_entity_poly.type
_entity_poly.pdbx_seq_one_letter_code
_entity_poly.pdbx_strand_id
1 'polypeptide(L)'
;MNHYNQDADDFYVNIHLNTEMELPTNRDTVLHFFEQIKKGFPDLRNFHTRENGDLVLEGDKEADSYRWVAIEQRRLCSGHTNPESLEDAYRQHELVLDMAPPLLTISLLDCEALDVMYGFDFTYEGNHDEVVAEALG
;
A
#
# COMPACT_ATOMS: atom_id res chain seq x y z
N MET A 1 20.61 2.06 -0.52
CA MET A 1 20.01 2.93 0.51
C MET A 1 19.17 3.97 -0.20
N ASN A 2 17.89 4.01 0.11
CA ASN A 2 16.96 5.01 -0.39
C ASN A 2 17.37 6.41 0.13
N HIS A 3 17.57 7.39 -0.78
CA HIS A 3 17.92 8.77 -0.38
C HIS A 3 16.83 9.41 0.47
N TYR A 4 15.56 9.05 0.22
CA TYR A 4 14.43 9.65 0.92
C TYR A 4 14.36 9.30 2.41
N ASN A 5 14.89 8.14 2.83
CA ASN A 5 14.99 7.77 4.25
C ASN A 5 16.09 8.57 4.99
N GLN A 6 16.90 9.37 4.28
CA GLN A 6 17.89 10.26 4.92
C GLN A 6 17.33 11.66 5.14
N ASP A 7 16.33 12.06 4.35
CA ASP A 7 15.78 13.41 4.35
C ASP A 7 14.45 13.51 5.13
N ALA A 8 13.68 12.43 5.21
CA ALA A 8 12.41 12.34 5.93
C ALA A 8 12.49 11.29 7.06
N ASP A 9 11.66 11.45 8.11
CA ASP A 9 11.60 10.50 9.22
C ASP A 9 10.93 9.20 8.81
N ASP A 10 9.81 9.30 8.07
CA ASP A 10 9.17 8.16 7.41
C ASP A 10 8.92 8.47 5.93
N PHE A 11 9.11 7.45 5.09
CA PHE A 11 8.86 7.50 3.66
C PHE A 11 8.01 6.31 3.23
N TYR A 12 6.95 6.54 2.45
CA TYR A 12 6.11 5.44 1.97
C TYR A 12 5.71 5.60 0.51
N VAL A 13 5.59 4.44 -0.16
CA VAL A 13 5.09 4.34 -1.53
C VAL A 13 3.85 3.47 -1.50
N ASN A 14 2.75 4.04 -1.99
CA ASN A 14 1.47 3.37 -2.07
C ASN A 14 0.92 3.42 -3.49
N ILE A 15 0.24 2.35 -3.89
CA ILE A 15 -0.58 2.32 -5.10
C ILE A 15 -2.04 2.03 -4.75
N HIS A 16 -2.93 2.64 -5.53
CA HIS A 16 -4.36 2.38 -5.48
C HIS A 16 -4.87 2.13 -6.90
N LEU A 17 -5.33 0.91 -7.14
CA LEU A 17 -6.03 0.55 -8.37
C LEU A 17 -7.53 0.68 -8.12
N ASN A 18 -8.14 1.71 -8.71
CA ASN A 18 -9.56 2.01 -8.56
C ASN A 18 -10.38 1.35 -9.68
N THR A 19 -11.54 0.79 -9.31
CA THR A 19 -12.43 0.08 -10.23
C THR A 19 -13.83 0.71 -10.28
N GLU A 20 -14.46 0.62 -11.45
CA GLU A 20 -15.83 1.07 -11.66
C GLU A 20 -16.86 0.17 -10.98
N MET A 21 -16.57 -1.13 -10.92
CA MET A 21 -17.36 -2.15 -10.25
C MET A 21 -16.75 -2.57 -8.92
N GLU A 22 -17.54 -3.24 -8.09
CA GLU A 22 -17.08 -3.78 -6.83
C GLU A 22 -16.15 -4.98 -7.03
N LEU A 23 -15.06 -5.03 -6.28
CA LEU A 23 -14.11 -6.15 -6.29
C LEU A 23 -14.76 -7.42 -5.71
N PRO A 24 -14.35 -8.60 -6.19
CA PRO A 24 -14.92 -9.86 -5.72
C PRO A 24 -14.62 -10.09 -4.24
N THR A 25 -15.66 -10.39 -3.47
CA THR A 25 -15.57 -10.77 -2.04
C THR A 25 -15.65 -12.28 -1.82
N ASN A 26 -15.58 -13.08 -2.90
CA ASN A 26 -15.60 -14.53 -2.80
C ASN A 26 -14.37 -15.03 -2.03
N ARG A 27 -14.63 -15.75 -0.94
CA ARG A 27 -13.60 -16.23 -0.01
C ARG A 27 -12.48 -16.98 -0.70
N ASP A 28 -12.77 -17.90 -1.62
CA ASP A 28 -11.74 -18.71 -2.26
C ASP A 28 -10.85 -17.87 -3.16
N THR A 29 -11.46 -16.96 -3.93
CA THR A 29 -10.77 -16.01 -4.81
C THR A 29 -9.84 -15.09 -4.03
N VAL A 30 -10.36 -14.47 -2.96
CA VAL A 30 -9.60 -13.49 -2.18
C VAL A 30 -8.49 -14.16 -1.38
N LEU A 31 -8.77 -15.29 -0.72
CA LEU A 31 -7.74 -16.04 -0.01
C LEU A 31 -6.63 -16.50 -0.95
N HIS A 32 -6.98 -17.00 -2.14
CA HIS A 32 -6.00 -17.40 -3.12
C HIS A 32 -5.11 -16.23 -3.58
N PHE A 33 -5.69 -15.05 -3.80
CA PHE A 33 -4.95 -13.83 -4.12
C PHE A 33 -3.93 -13.49 -3.01
N PHE A 34 -4.40 -13.38 -1.76
CA PHE A 34 -3.51 -13.07 -0.63
C PHE A 34 -2.44 -14.14 -0.39
N GLU A 35 -2.73 -15.41 -0.64
CA GLU A 35 -1.74 -16.50 -0.59
C GLU A 35 -0.63 -16.34 -1.65
N GLN A 36 -0.96 -15.91 -2.87
CA GLN A 36 0.07 -15.64 -3.89
C GLN A 36 0.95 -14.46 -3.48
N ILE A 37 0.37 -13.38 -2.96
CA ILE A 37 1.13 -12.23 -2.46
C ILE A 37 2.05 -12.64 -1.32
N LYS A 38 1.55 -13.41 -0.35
CA LYS A 38 2.34 -13.93 0.78
C LYS A 38 3.49 -14.84 0.34
N LYS A 39 3.37 -15.57 -0.77
CA LYS A 39 4.50 -16.35 -1.33
C LYS A 39 5.62 -15.45 -1.85
N GLY A 40 5.27 -14.31 -2.43
CA GLY A 40 6.24 -13.29 -2.87
C GLY A 40 6.87 -12.55 -1.70
N PHE A 41 6.07 -12.26 -0.66
CA PHE A 41 6.46 -11.48 0.52
C PHE A 41 6.04 -12.19 1.83
N PRO A 42 6.86 -13.11 2.36
CA PRO A 42 6.53 -13.92 3.54
C PRO A 42 6.33 -13.16 4.85
N ASP A 43 6.70 -11.87 4.88
CA ASP A 43 6.58 -11.00 6.04
C ASP A 43 5.14 -10.51 6.24
N LEU A 44 4.31 -10.59 5.19
CA LEU A 44 2.87 -10.38 5.23
C LEU A 44 2.18 -11.56 5.94
N ARG A 45 1.95 -11.43 7.24
CA ARG A 45 1.50 -12.52 8.10
C ARG A 45 0.12 -12.30 8.72
N ASN A 46 -0.28 -11.04 8.85
CA ASN A 46 -1.50 -10.66 9.56
C ASN A 46 -2.63 -10.41 8.55
N PHE A 47 -3.45 -11.44 8.34
CA PHE A 47 -4.67 -11.32 7.54
C PHE A 47 -5.88 -11.08 8.44
N HIS A 48 -6.63 -10.01 8.19
CA HIS A 48 -7.83 -9.67 8.94
C HIS A 48 -8.84 -8.89 8.09
N THR A 49 -10.07 -8.81 8.57
CA THR A 49 -11.14 -8.00 7.99
C THR A 49 -11.37 -6.78 8.87
N ARG A 50 -11.45 -5.59 8.28
CA ARG A 50 -11.79 -4.34 8.97
C ARG A 50 -13.30 -4.23 9.23
N GLU A 51 -13.72 -3.28 10.06
CA GLU A 51 -15.13 -3.08 10.42
C GLU A 51 -16.02 -2.77 9.22
N ASN A 52 -15.48 -2.11 8.18
CA ASN A 52 -16.16 -1.78 6.94
C ASN A 52 -16.21 -2.94 5.92
N GLY A 53 -15.62 -4.10 6.25
CA GLY A 53 -15.57 -5.27 5.36
C GLY A 53 -14.32 -5.36 4.49
N ASP A 54 -13.40 -4.39 4.57
CA ASP A 54 -12.15 -4.44 3.80
C ASP A 54 -11.26 -5.58 4.28
N LEU A 55 -10.62 -6.25 3.32
CA LEU A 55 -9.73 -7.38 3.59
C LEU A 55 -8.30 -6.89 3.53
N VAL A 56 -7.55 -7.08 4.61
CA VAL A 56 -6.20 -6.55 4.75
C VAL A 56 -5.23 -7.68 5.06
N LEU A 57 -4.13 -7.70 4.34
CA LEU A 57 -2.96 -8.51 4.62
C LEU A 57 -1.78 -7.57 4.88
N GLU A 58 -1.25 -7.62 6.09
CA GLU A 58 -0.17 -6.72 6.51
C GLU A 58 0.95 -7.45 7.25
N GLY A 59 2.11 -6.80 7.29
CA GLY A 59 3.28 -7.26 8.04
C GLY A 59 3.22 -6.85 9.52
N ASP A 60 4.39 -6.74 10.12
CA ASP A 60 4.56 -6.24 11.48
C ASP A 60 4.54 -4.70 11.48
N LYS A 61 3.58 -4.10 12.20
CA LYS A 61 3.43 -2.65 12.31
C LYS A 61 4.50 -1.98 13.17
N GLU A 62 5.16 -2.74 14.04
CA GLU A 62 6.22 -2.22 14.90
C GLU A 62 7.60 -2.25 14.21
N ALA A 63 7.69 -2.86 13.03
CA ALA A 63 8.91 -2.87 12.24
C ALA A 63 9.10 -1.53 11.54
N ASP A 64 10.35 -1.05 11.47
CA ASP A 64 10.72 0.16 10.73
C ASP A 64 10.24 0.11 9.27
N SER A 65 10.32 -1.07 8.65
CA SER A 65 9.85 -1.32 7.29
C SER A 65 8.56 -2.15 7.31
N TYR A 66 7.48 -1.56 6.81
CA TYR A 66 6.13 -2.12 6.95
C TYR A 66 5.42 -2.23 5.60
N ARG A 67 4.91 -3.43 5.29
CA ARG A 67 4.19 -3.73 4.05
C ARG A 67 2.74 -4.08 4.32
N TRP A 68 1.87 -3.71 3.40
CA TRP A 68 0.47 -4.08 3.45
C TRP A 68 -0.17 -4.11 2.06
N VAL A 69 -1.23 -4.92 1.95
CA VAL A 69 -2.09 -5.01 0.78
C VAL A 69 -3.53 -5.09 1.29
N ALA A 70 -4.44 -4.35 0.67
CA ALA A 70 -5.84 -4.37 1.03
C ALA A 70 -6.75 -4.47 -0.20
N ILE A 71 -7.83 -5.23 -0.06
CA ILE A 71 -8.96 -5.24 -0.99
C ILE A 71 -10.10 -4.51 -0.29
N GLU A 72 -10.45 -3.35 -0.83
CA GLU A 72 -11.61 -2.57 -0.45
C GLU A 72 -12.73 -2.78 -1.47
N GLN A 73 -13.91 -2.19 -1.25
CA GLN A 73 -15.08 -2.41 -2.10
C GLN A 73 -14.84 -2.12 -3.59
N ARG A 74 -14.10 -1.05 -3.93
CA ARG A 74 -13.82 -0.62 -5.32
C ARG A 74 -12.35 -0.27 -5.55
N ARG A 75 -11.47 -0.75 -4.67
CA ARG A 75 -10.07 -0.35 -4.66
C ARG A 75 -9.18 -1.47 -4.20
N LEU A 76 -8.14 -1.74 -4.97
CA LEU A 76 -7.03 -2.61 -4.58
C LEU A 76 -5.85 -1.74 -4.17
N CYS A 77 -5.42 -1.89 -2.93
CA CYS A 77 -4.42 -1.05 -2.30
C CYS A 77 -3.16 -1.88 -2.05
N SER A 78 -1.99 -1.29 -2.26
CA SER A 78 -0.71 -1.87 -1.85
C SER A 78 0.21 -0.76 -1.38
N GLY A 79 0.85 -0.97 -0.23
CA GLY A 79 1.73 0.02 0.37
C GLY A 79 2.97 -0.58 0.99
N HIS A 80 4.03 0.23 1.02
CA HIS A 80 5.28 -0.10 1.69
C HIS A 80 5.87 1.17 2.32
N THR A 81 5.96 1.16 3.65
CA THR A 81 6.62 2.17 4.47
C THR A 81 8.07 1.80 4.71
N ASN A 82 8.95 2.79 4.63
CA ASN A 82 10.41 2.72 4.73
C ASN A 82 10.99 1.52 3.98
N PRO A 83 10.78 1.41 2.66
CA PRO A 83 11.44 0.39 1.87
C PRO A 83 12.96 0.60 1.86
N GLU A 84 13.73 -0.48 1.79
CA GLU A 84 15.21 -0.40 1.67
C GLU A 84 15.63 0.31 0.37
N SER A 85 14.80 0.18 -0.67
CA SER A 85 14.92 0.84 -1.97
C SER A 85 13.54 0.97 -2.64
N LEU A 86 13.39 1.93 -3.55
CA LEU A 86 12.14 2.04 -4.34
C LEU A 86 11.82 0.77 -5.13
N GLU A 87 12.84 0.09 -5.67
CA GLU A 87 12.67 -1.18 -6.40
C GLU A 87 12.01 -2.25 -5.52
N ASP A 88 12.30 -2.25 -4.22
CA ASP A 88 11.73 -3.20 -3.27
C ASP A 88 10.23 -2.95 -2.99
N ALA A 89 9.80 -1.69 -3.01
CA ALA A 89 8.38 -1.32 -2.98
C ALA A 89 7.70 -1.68 -4.32
N TYR A 90 8.33 -1.34 -5.45
CA TYR A 90 7.78 -1.61 -6.78
C TYR A 90 7.58 -3.09 -7.05
N ARG A 91 8.48 -3.96 -6.60
CA ARG A 91 8.29 -5.42 -6.71
C ARG A 91 6.97 -5.90 -6.11
N GLN A 92 6.53 -5.30 -4.98
CA GLN A 92 5.25 -5.64 -4.38
C GLN A 92 4.09 -5.12 -5.22
N HIS A 93 4.17 -3.86 -5.65
CA HIS A 93 3.14 -3.22 -6.46
C HIS A 93 2.94 -3.91 -7.81
N GLU A 94 4.04 -4.27 -8.49
CA GLU A 94 4.02 -5.04 -9.74
C GLU A 94 3.38 -6.40 -9.53
N LEU A 95 3.75 -7.15 -8.48
CA LEU A 95 3.15 -8.44 -8.18
C LEU A 95 1.63 -8.32 -7.94
N VAL A 96 1.20 -7.30 -7.20
CA VAL A 96 -0.21 -7.03 -6.94
C VAL A 96 -0.95 -6.75 -8.24
N LEU A 97 -0.40 -5.90 -9.11
CA LEU A 97 -1.01 -5.54 -10.40
C LEU A 97 -1.00 -6.69 -11.40
N ASP A 98 0.00 -7.58 -11.38
CA ASP A 98 0.05 -8.77 -12.22
C ASP A 98 -1.00 -9.82 -11.80
N MET A 99 -1.23 -9.95 -10.49
CA MET A 99 -2.18 -10.92 -9.93
C MET A 99 -3.63 -10.41 -9.96
N ALA A 100 -3.86 -9.10 -9.99
CA ALA A 100 -5.21 -8.54 -9.88
C ALA A 100 -6.13 -8.93 -11.06
N PRO A 101 -5.72 -8.86 -12.34
CA PRO A 101 -6.58 -9.28 -13.45
C PRO A 101 -6.96 -10.76 -13.42
N PRO A 102 -6.02 -11.73 -13.33
CA PRO A 102 -6.37 -13.14 -13.39
C PRO A 102 -7.05 -13.67 -12.12
N LEU A 103 -6.82 -13.06 -10.95
CA LEU A 103 -7.37 -13.55 -9.69
C LEU A 103 -8.58 -12.75 -9.22
N LEU A 104 -8.56 -11.43 -9.32
CA LEU A 104 -9.68 -10.58 -8.88
C LEU A 104 -10.62 -10.19 -10.04
N THR A 105 -10.42 -10.77 -11.23
CA THR A 105 -11.27 -10.52 -12.41
C THR A 105 -11.30 -9.04 -12.81
N ILE A 106 -10.25 -8.28 -12.47
CA ILE A 106 -10.14 -6.87 -12.86
C ILE A 106 -9.83 -6.80 -14.35
N SER A 107 -10.68 -6.10 -15.10
CA SER A 107 -10.50 -5.87 -16.53
C SER A 107 -10.03 -4.43 -16.78
N LEU A 108 -9.31 -4.20 -17.88
CA LEU A 108 -9.01 -2.84 -18.34
C LEU A 108 -10.27 -2.00 -18.61
N LEU A 109 -11.41 -2.64 -18.86
CA LEU A 109 -12.71 -1.95 -19.00
C LEU A 109 -13.26 -1.44 -17.67
N ASP A 110 -12.83 -2.04 -16.57
CA ASP A 110 -13.28 -1.74 -15.21
C ASP A 110 -12.28 -0.86 -14.46
N CYS A 111 -11.07 -0.70 -14.98
CA CYS A 111 -10.03 0.14 -14.41
C CYS A 111 -10.38 1.62 -14.61
N GLU A 112 -10.68 2.32 -13.51
CA GLU A 112 -10.97 3.74 -13.50
C GLU A 112 -9.67 4.56 -13.47
N ALA A 113 -8.80 4.25 -12.51
CA ALA A 113 -7.56 4.97 -12.29
C ALA A 113 -6.52 4.10 -11.55
N LEU A 114 -5.24 4.38 -11.79
CA LEU A 114 -4.12 3.87 -10.99
C LEU A 114 -3.41 5.07 -10.36
N ASP A 115 -3.54 5.21 -9.05
CA ASP A 115 -2.85 6.25 -8.30
C ASP A 115 -1.54 5.70 -7.75
N VAL A 116 -0.47 6.49 -7.88
CA VAL A 116 0.82 6.22 -7.24
C VAL A 116 1.14 7.39 -6.34
N MET A 117 1.29 7.11 -5.04
CA MET A 117 1.52 8.10 -4.01
C MET A 117 2.88 7.88 -3.37
N TYR A 118 3.65 8.96 -3.28
CA TYR A 118 4.87 9.06 -2.49
C TYR A 118 4.58 9.97 -1.31
N GLY A 119 4.68 9.44 -0.11
CA GLY A 119 4.51 10.19 1.13
C GLY A 119 5.80 10.32 1.90
N PHE A 120 5.93 11.46 2.56
CA PHE A 120 7.10 11.85 3.34
C PHE A 120 6.59 12.49 4.63
N ASP A 121 6.91 11.89 5.77
CA ASP A 121 6.58 12.44 7.07
C ASP A 121 7.85 13.09 7.67
N PHE A 122 7.69 14.34 8.11
CA PHE A 122 8.74 15.11 8.77
C PHE A 122 8.29 15.42 10.19
N THR A 123 8.93 14.80 11.17
CA THR A 123 8.71 15.02 12.59
C THR A 123 9.45 16.28 13.00
N TYR A 124 8.68 17.29 13.40
CA TYR A 124 9.24 18.54 13.90
C TYR A 124 9.02 18.64 15.42
N GLU A 125 10.10 18.55 16.19
CA GLU A 125 10.09 18.85 17.62
C GLU A 125 10.32 20.36 17.85
N GLY A 126 9.27 21.17 17.64
CA GLY A 126 9.30 22.62 17.87
C GLY A 126 7.93 23.27 17.69
N ASN A 127 7.87 24.61 17.73
CA ASN A 127 6.63 25.34 17.49
C ASN A 127 6.29 25.36 15.99
N HIS A 128 5.40 24.46 15.57
CA HIS A 128 4.98 24.32 14.18
C HIS A 128 4.48 25.65 13.59
N ASP A 129 3.73 26.43 14.37
CA ASP A 129 3.17 27.71 13.93
C ASP A 129 4.26 28.76 13.64
N GLU A 130 5.40 28.69 14.33
CA GLU A 130 6.53 29.60 14.14
C GLU A 130 7.24 29.32 12.81
N VAL A 131 7.45 28.04 12.47
CA VAL A 131 8.03 27.63 11.18
C VAL A 131 7.11 27.97 10.01
N VAL A 132 5.80 27.74 10.16
CA VAL A 132 4.82 28.10 9.13
C VAL A 132 4.73 29.61 8.95
N ALA A 133 4.79 30.39 10.04
CA ALA A 133 4.84 31.85 9.97
C ALA A 133 6.11 32.35 9.28
N GLU A 134 7.29 31.80 9.59
CA GLU A 134 8.55 32.15 8.93
C GLU A 134 8.56 31.82 7.43
N ALA A 135 7.94 30.70 7.05
CA ALA A 135 7.87 30.27 5.65
C ALA A 135 6.84 31.07 4.82
N LEU A 136 5.76 31.56 5.45
CA LEU A 136 4.71 32.34 4.78
C LEU A 136 4.93 33.86 4.82
N GLY A 137 5.84 34.36 5.68
CA GLY A 137 6.27 35.76 5.74
C GLY A 137 5.75 36.52 6.95
#